data_AF-A0A7W2F756-F1
#
_entry.id   AF-A0A7W2F756-F1
#
_cell.length_a   1.000
_cell.length_b   1.000
_cell.length_c   1.000
_cell.angle_alpha   90.00
_cell.angle_beta   90.00
_cell.angle_gamma   90.00
#
_symmetry.space_group_name_H-M   'P 1'
#
loop_
_entity.id
_entity.type
_entity.pdbx_description
1 polymer ?
#
loop_
_entity_poly.entity_id
_entity_poly.type
_entity_poly.pdbx_seq_one_letter_code
_entity_poly.pdbx_strand_id
1 'polypeptide(L)'
;MLEFIVTQFSGLIKPLQELSKDRRDLRDNALRAISHALTETYLYYRDLDSGKPKNPDVERQLANYWAAAAIPIRHLDPDLAMTCEFKAEYWVNPENWSEAQIHEHGIALAGLRETYRKLLYPQFRSAKSRVEPTL
;
A
#
# COMPACT_ATOMS: atom_id res chain seq x y z
N MET A 1 48.32 -8.04 8.67
CA MET A 1 47.62 -6.95 7.93
C MET A 1 46.37 -7.48 7.23
N LEU A 2 46.46 -8.54 6.43
CA LEU A 2 45.29 -9.16 5.75
C LEU A 2 44.22 -9.72 6.72
N GLU A 3 44.63 -10.42 7.78
CA GLU A 3 43.72 -10.96 8.82
C GLU A 3 42.88 -9.87 9.51
N PHE A 4 43.47 -8.68 9.70
CA PHE A 4 42.77 -7.53 10.27
C PHE A 4 41.68 -7.02 9.33
N ILE A 5 41.98 -6.93 8.02
CA ILE A 5 41.02 -6.48 7.00
C ILE A 5 39.87 -7.48 6.86
N VAL A 6 40.16 -8.79 6.84
CA VAL A 6 39.12 -9.84 6.75
C VAL A 6 38.21 -9.82 7.98
N THR A 7 38.77 -9.62 9.17
CA THR A 7 37.99 -9.55 10.42
C THR A 7 37.09 -8.31 10.45
N GLN A 8 37.61 -7.14 10.05
CA GLN A 8 36.81 -5.90 9.97
C GLN A 8 35.69 -6.03 8.94
N PHE A 9 35.97 -6.59 7.77
CA PHE A 9 34.96 -6.79 6.72
C PHE A 9 33.88 -7.79 7.16
N SER A 10 34.29 -8.90 7.78
CA SER A 10 33.38 -9.91 8.31
C SER A 10 32.48 -9.35 9.43
N GLY A 11 33.01 -8.43 10.24
CA GLY A 11 32.24 -7.71 11.26
C GLY A 11 31.12 -6.82 10.70
N LEU A 12 31.25 -6.35 9.45
CA LEU A 12 30.25 -5.52 8.78
C LEU A 12 29.16 -6.31 8.07
N ILE A 13 29.41 -7.59 7.72
CA ILE A 13 28.43 -8.44 7.02
C ILE A 13 27.17 -8.65 7.87
N LYS A 14 27.32 -8.91 9.18
CA LYS A 14 26.17 -9.15 10.07
C LYS A 14 25.25 -7.92 10.20
N PRO A 15 25.74 -6.72 10.57
CA PRO A 15 24.92 -5.51 10.58
C PRO A 15 24.25 -5.20 9.24
N LEU A 16 24.94 -5.42 8.11
CA LEU A 16 24.36 -5.22 6.79
C LEU A 16 23.21 -6.20 6.50
N GLN A 17 23.36 -7.47 6.89
CA GLN A 17 22.30 -8.47 6.76
C GLN A 17 21.08 -8.11 7.64
N GLU A 18 21.30 -7.67 8.87
CA GLU A 18 20.24 -7.23 9.79
C GLU A 18 19.48 -6.03 9.22
N LEU A 19 20.19 -4.96 8.80
CA LEU A 19 19.56 -3.80 8.14
C LEU A 19 18.77 -4.19 6.88
N SER A 20 19.26 -5.15 6.10
CA SER A 20 18.55 -5.65 4.91
C SER A 20 17.28 -6.43 5.26
N LYS A 21 17.28 -7.13 6.40
CA LYS A 21 16.13 -7.87 6.91
C LYS A 21 15.08 -6.90 7.44
N ASP A 22 15.48 -5.94 8.28
CA ASP A 22 14.56 -4.94 8.84
C ASP A 22 13.83 -4.16 7.73
N ARG A 23 14.55 -3.78 6.67
CA ARG A 23 13.92 -3.12 5.50
C ARG A 23 12.93 -4.02 4.76
N ARG A 24 13.18 -5.32 4.66
CA ARG A 24 12.23 -6.27 4.06
C ARG A 24 11.00 -6.44 4.95
N ASP A 25 11.19 -6.60 6.25
CA ASP A 25 10.10 -6.78 7.21
C ASP A 25 9.19 -5.54 7.26
N LEU A 26 9.77 -4.33 7.27
CA LEU A 26 9.02 -3.07 7.16
C LEU A 26 8.20 -3.00 5.88
N ARG A 27 8.80 -3.39 4.75
CA ARG A 27 8.12 -3.39 3.46
C ARG A 27 6.95 -4.38 3.42
N ASP A 28 7.18 -5.60 3.88
CA ASP A 28 6.15 -6.64 3.92
C ASP A 28 5.00 -6.24 4.85
N ASN A 29 5.30 -5.62 6.00
CA ASN A 29 4.28 -5.13 6.92
C ASN A 29 3.40 -4.05 6.27
N ALA A 30 4.00 -3.08 5.56
CA ALA A 30 3.24 -2.07 4.83
C ALA A 30 2.35 -2.70 3.74
N LEU A 31 2.90 -3.63 2.96
CA LEU A 31 2.17 -4.32 1.89
C LEU A 31 1.02 -5.19 2.42
N ARG A 32 1.20 -5.86 3.57
CA ARG A 32 0.14 -6.62 4.23
C ARG A 32 -0.99 -5.71 4.71
N ALA A 33 -0.67 -4.57 5.32
CA ALA A 33 -1.67 -3.66 5.86
C ALA A 33 -2.58 -3.10 4.75
N ILE A 34 -2.01 -2.59 3.64
CA ILE A 34 -2.82 -2.11 2.51
C ILE A 34 -3.57 -3.25 1.80
N SER A 35 -2.96 -4.44 1.69
CA SER A 35 -3.63 -5.61 1.10
C SER A 35 -4.87 -6.00 1.89
N HIS A 36 -4.80 -5.94 3.22
CA HIS A 36 -5.93 -6.24 4.09
C HIS A 36 -7.03 -5.20 3.91
N ALA A 37 -6.72 -3.91 4.01
CA ALA A 37 -7.68 -2.82 3.82
C ALA A 37 -8.38 -2.89 2.45
N LEU A 38 -7.62 -3.14 1.38
CA LEU A 38 -8.15 -3.35 0.03
C LEU A 38 -9.12 -4.53 -0.03
N THR A 39 -8.71 -5.68 0.51
CA THR A 39 -9.50 -6.92 0.44
C THR A 39 -10.83 -6.76 1.18
N GLU A 40 -10.79 -6.26 2.41
CA GLU A 40 -12.00 -6.00 3.21
C GLU A 40 -12.93 -5.00 2.51
N THR A 41 -12.36 -3.97 1.88
CA THR A 41 -13.16 -3.00 1.12
C THR A 41 -13.83 -3.64 -0.10
N TYR A 42 -13.14 -4.51 -0.84
CA TYR A 42 -13.75 -5.26 -1.95
C TYR A 42 -14.85 -6.20 -1.48
N LEU A 43 -14.65 -6.88 -0.35
CA LEU A 43 -15.65 -7.76 0.24
C LEU A 43 -16.90 -6.97 0.67
N TYR A 44 -16.71 -5.78 1.23
CA TYR A 44 -17.81 -4.88 1.57
C TYR A 44 -18.63 -4.48 0.33
N TYR A 45 -17.97 -4.02 -0.73
CA TYR A 45 -18.69 -3.67 -1.97
C TYR A 45 -19.38 -4.87 -2.62
N ARG A 46 -18.74 -6.05 -2.65
CA ARG A 46 -19.38 -7.30 -3.12
C ARG A 46 -20.66 -7.60 -2.33
N ASP A 47 -20.62 -7.41 -1.02
CA ASP A 47 -21.75 -7.66 -0.13
C ASP A 47 -22.89 -6.66 -0.40
N LEU A 48 -22.59 -5.38 -0.62
CA LEU A 48 -23.56 -4.39 -1.07
C LEU A 48 -24.18 -4.76 -2.42
N ASP A 49 -23.36 -5.16 -3.40
CA ASP A 49 -23.82 -5.60 -4.73
C ASP A 49 -24.73 -6.83 -4.65
N SER A 50 -24.55 -7.67 -3.62
CA SER A 50 -25.42 -8.82 -3.34
C SER A 50 -26.75 -8.45 -2.67
N GLY A 51 -26.99 -7.16 -2.43
CA GLY A 51 -28.21 -6.61 -1.82
C GLY A 51 -28.18 -6.55 -0.29
N LYS A 52 -27.01 -6.77 0.35
CA LYS A 52 -26.90 -6.53 1.79
C LYS A 52 -26.95 -5.03 2.07
N PRO A 53 -27.59 -4.59 3.16
CA PRO A 53 -27.61 -3.17 3.53
C PRO A 53 -26.21 -2.70 3.95
N LYS A 54 -26.00 -1.37 3.90
CA LYS A 54 -24.81 -0.74 4.49
C LYS A 54 -24.67 -1.13 5.96
N ASN A 55 -23.44 -1.38 6.39
CA ASN A 55 -23.13 -1.77 7.76
C ASN A 55 -22.13 -0.79 8.39
N PRO A 56 -22.60 0.13 9.25
CA PRO A 56 -21.75 1.15 9.87
C PRO A 56 -20.60 0.57 10.70
N ASP A 57 -20.77 -0.61 11.30
CA ASP A 57 -19.70 -1.25 12.06
C ASP A 57 -18.58 -1.74 11.14
N VAL A 58 -18.92 -2.24 9.96
CA VAL A 58 -17.94 -2.63 8.94
C VAL A 58 -17.26 -1.39 8.37
N GLU A 59 -18.02 -0.34 8.03
CA GLU A 59 -17.46 0.93 7.54
C GLU A 59 -16.46 1.54 8.54
N ARG A 60 -16.79 1.54 9.84
CA ARG A 60 -15.85 1.94 10.90
C ARG A 60 -14.57 1.10 10.91
N GLN A 61 -14.68 -0.21 10.69
CA GLN A 61 -13.51 -1.07 10.61
C GLN A 61 -12.67 -0.81 9.36
N LEU A 62 -13.30 -0.52 8.22
CA LEU A 62 -12.59 -0.08 7.02
C LEU A 62 -11.81 1.20 7.30
N ALA A 63 -12.40 2.19 7.97
CA ALA A 63 -11.69 3.41 8.38
C ALA A 63 -10.44 3.07 9.20
N ASN A 64 -10.57 2.19 10.20
CA ASN A 64 -9.45 1.74 11.02
C ASN A 64 -8.35 1.05 10.21
N TYR A 65 -8.71 0.17 9.27
CA TYR A 65 -7.74 -0.53 8.43
C TYR A 65 -6.97 0.41 7.51
N TRP A 66 -7.67 1.38 6.90
CA TRP A 66 -7.04 2.38 6.05
C TRP A 66 -6.10 3.32 6.83
N ALA A 67 -6.52 3.77 8.02
CA ALA A 67 -5.67 4.56 8.91
C ALA A 67 -4.44 3.78 9.39
N ALA A 68 -4.62 2.50 9.77
CA ALA A 68 -3.52 1.63 10.18
C ALA A 68 -2.54 1.36 9.03
N ALA A 69 -3.02 1.28 7.79
CA ALA A 69 -2.19 1.07 6.61
C ALA A 69 -1.30 2.29 6.28
N ALA A 70 -1.79 3.51 6.49
CA ALA A 70 -1.02 4.73 6.23
C ALA A 70 0.30 4.79 7.02
N ILE A 71 0.29 4.30 8.28
CA ILE A 71 1.43 4.34 9.21
C ILE A 71 2.69 3.69 8.63
N PRO A 72 2.71 2.39 8.25
CA PRO A 72 3.90 1.76 7.68
C PRO A 72 4.17 2.18 6.23
N ILE A 73 3.14 2.58 5.46
CA ILE A 73 3.29 2.98 4.05
C ILE A 73 4.08 4.28 3.91
N ARG A 74 4.01 5.20 4.89
CA ARG A 74 4.74 6.48 4.84
C ARG A 74 6.24 6.34 4.59
N HIS A 75 6.82 5.20 4.95
CA HIS A 75 8.25 4.91 4.78
C HIS A 75 8.58 4.39 3.37
N LEU A 76 7.58 3.93 2.61
CA LEU A 76 7.72 3.41 1.25
C LEU A 76 7.26 4.41 0.20
N ASP A 77 6.10 5.04 0.44
CA ASP A 77 5.41 5.90 -0.52
C ASP A 77 4.53 6.91 0.27
N PRO A 78 5.04 8.12 0.56
CA PRO A 78 4.32 9.13 1.34
C PRO A 78 3.00 9.57 0.71
N ASP A 79 2.94 9.66 -0.63
CA ASP A 79 1.74 10.06 -1.34
C ASP A 79 0.65 9.00 -1.19
N LEU A 80 1.01 7.72 -1.34
CA LEU A 80 0.09 6.62 -1.09
C LEU A 80 -0.36 6.56 0.38
N ALA A 81 0.51 6.89 1.33
CA ALA A 81 0.13 6.97 2.74
C ALA A 81 -0.95 8.03 2.96
N MET A 82 -0.78 9.21 2.36
CA MET A 82 -1.79 10.28 2.40
C MET A 82 -3.10 9.84 1.74
N THR A 83 -3.05 9.14 0.60
CA THR A 83 -4.26 8.56 -0.01
C THR A 83 -4.95 7.56 0.92
N CYS A 84 -4.19 6.75 1.70
CA CYS A 84 -4.76 5.85 2.69
C CYS A 84 -5.44 6.61 3.83
N GLU A 85 -4.88 7.74 4.28
CA GLU A 85 -5.52 8.62 5.28
C GLU A 85 -6.83 9.20 4.76
N PHE A 86 -6.85 9.77 3.55
CA PHE A 86 -8.09 10.25 2.94
C PHE A 86 -9.12 9.13 2.75
N LYS A 87 -8.66 7.91 2.42
CA LYS A 87 -9.56 6.75 2.33
C LYS A 87 -10.14 6.36 3.69
N ALA A 88 -9.37 6.51 4.77
CA ALA A 88 -9.88 6.33 6.12
C ALA A 88 -10.95 7.36 6.46
N GLU A 89 -10.69 8.65 6.18
CA GLU A 89 -11.66 9.74 6.38
C GLU A 89 -12.94 9.54 5.57
N TYR A 90 -12.83 9.06 4.34
CA TYR A 90 -13.98 8.67 3.52
C TYR A 90 -14.87 7.67 4.26
N TRP A 91 -14.30 6.64 4.89
CA TRP A 91 -15.08 5.63 5.61
C TRP A 91 -15.69 6.12 6.92
N VAL A 92 -15.20 7.23 7.50
CA VAL A 92 -15.83 7.85 8.67
C VAL A 92 -17.17 8.49 8.30
N ASN A 93 -17.26 9.10 7.13
CA ASN A 93 -18.52 9.67 6.63
C ASN A 93 -18.57 9.70 5.09
N PRO A 94 -18.96 8.58 4.44
CA PRO A 94 -18.95 8.47 2.99
C PRO A 94 -19.87 9.48 2.28
N GLU A 95 -20.96 9.89 2.92
CA GLU A 95 -21.97 10.79 2.33
C GLU A 95 -21.46 12.22 2.15
N ASN A 96 -20.37 12.60 2.84
CA ASN A 96 -19.76 13.92 2.72
C ASN A 96 -18.77 14.04 1.55
N TRP A 97 -18.52 12.96 0.82
CA TRP A 97 -17.54 12.94 -0.27
C TRP A 97 -18.23 12.90 -1.62
N SER A 98 -17.98 13.92 -2.43
CA SER A 98 -18.40 13.93 -3.84
C SER A 98 -17.52 13.01 -4.69
N GLU A 99 -18.04 12.54 -5.83
CA GLU A 99 -17.23 11.79 -6.80
C GLU A 99 -16.00 12.58 -7.26
N ALA A 100 -16.13 13.89 -7.43
CA ALA A 100 -15.00 14.77 -7.77
C ALA A 100 -13.88 14.69 -6.74
N GLN A 101 -14.20 14.76 -5.44
CA GLN A 101 -13.22 14.61 -4.35
C GLN A 101 -12.62 13.20 -4.31
N ILE A 102 -13.44 12.16 -4.57
CA ILE A 102 -12.94 10.77 -4.64
C ILE A 102 -11.87 10.62 -5.73
N HIS A 103 -12.07 11.26 -6.88
CA HIS A 103 -11.12 11.27 -7.98
C HIS A 103 -9.90 12.15 -7.70
N GLU A 104 -10.10 13.37 -7.21
CA GLU A 104 -9.04 14.34 -6.89
C GLU A 104 -8.05 13.80 -5.86
N HIS A 105 -8.55 13.17 -4.79
CA HIS A 105 -7.72 12.61 -3.73
C HIS A 105 -7.17 11.21 -4.05
N GLY A 106 -7.48 10.65 -5.23
CA GLY A 106 -6.99 9.34 -5.66
C GLY A 106 -7.53 8.15 -4.83
N ILE A 107 -8.58 8.36 -4.04
CA ILE A 107 -9.15 7.35 -3.13
C ILE A 107 -10.07 6.34 -3.84
N ALA A 108 -10.14 6.39 -5.16
CA ALA A 108 -10.80 5.37 -5.96
C ALA A 108 -10.12 4.01 -5.77
N LEU A 109 -10.91 2.98 -5.42
CA LEU A 109 -10.39 1.67 -5.02
C LEU A 109 -9.56 1.00 -6.12
N ALA A 110 -9.95 1.19 -7.38
CA ALA A 110 -9.21 0.67 -8.53
C ALA A 110 -7.82 1.30 -8.66
N GLY A 111 -7.71 2.62 -8.45
CA GLY A 111 -6.43 3.34 -8.47
C GLY A 111 -5.51 2.89 -7.36
N LEU A 112 -6.03 2.80 -6.13
CA LEU A 112 -5.31 2.28 -4.97
C LEU A 112 -4.78 0.85 -5.20
N ARG A 113 -5.59 -0.04 -5.79
CA ARG A 113 -5.16 -1.40 -6.12
C ARG A 113 -4.04 -1.43 -7.15
N GLU A 114 -4.07 -0.53 -8.12
CA GLU A 114 -3.03 -0.44 -9.14
C GLU A 114 -1.71 0.06 -8.56
N THR A 115 -1.75 1.11 -7.74
CA THR A 115 -0.56 1.60 -7.02
C THR A 115 0.02 0.52 -6.10
N TYR A 116 -0.84 -0.18 -5.36
CA TYR A 116 -0.44 -1.34 -4.55
C TYR A 116 0.27 -2.42 -5.37
N ARG A 117 -0.28 -2.82 -6.53
CA ARG A 117 0.34 -3.84 -7.40
C ARG A 117 1.72 -3.43 -7.87
N LYS A 118 1.92 -2.15 -8.21
CA LYS A 118 3.24 -1.62 -8.62
C LYS A 118 4.26 -1.70 -7.47
N LEU A 119 3.82 -1.52 -6.22
CA LEU A 119 4.68 -1.67 -5.04
C LEU A 119 5.00 -3.13 -4.72
N LEU A 120 4.03 -4.02 -4.89
CA LEU A 120 4.19 -5.46 -4.66
C LEU A 120 5.11 -6.11 -5.71
N TYR A 121 4.97 -5.69 -6.97
CA TYR A 121 5.64 -6.29 -8.12
C TYR A 121 6.48 -5.27 -8.90
N PRO A 122 7.54 -4.69 -8.30
CA PRO A 122 8.34 -3.65 -8.94
C PRO A 122 9.02 -4.09 -10.24
N GLN A 123 9.26 -5.39 -10.43
CA GLN A 123 9.90 -5.97 -11.61
C GLN A 123 9.01 -5.92 -12.88
N PHE A 124 7.70 -5.70 -12.74
CA PHE A 124 6.78 -5.54 -13.87
C PHE A 124 6.58 -4.08 -14.29
N ARG A 125 7.39 -3.14 -13.76
CA ARG A 125 7.26 -1.69 -14.01
C ARG A 125 7.53 -1.24 -15.45
N SER A 126 7.98 -2.10 -16.38
CA SER A 126 7.99 -1.76 -17.82
C SER A 126 7.99 -2.99 -18.72
N ALA A 127 6.82 -3.34 -19.26
CA ALA A 127 6.71 -4.09 -20.52
C ALA A 127 5.97 -3.26 -21.61
N LYS A 128 5.67 -1.98 -21.33
CA LYS A 128 4.83 -1.12 -22.19
C LYS A 128 5.56 0.08 -22.82
N SER A 129 6.89 0.15 -22.78
CA SER A 129 7.67 1.19 -23.48
C SER A 129 8.43 0.69 -24.72
N ARG A 130 8.08 -0.48 -25.27
CA ARG A 130 8.71 -1.01 -26.49
C ARG A 130 7.67 -1.44 -27.51
N VAL A 131 6.86 -0.48 -27.95
CA VAL A 131 6.25 -0.53 -29.29
C VAL A 131 6.71 0.74 -29.97
N GLU A 132 7.83 0.64 -30.70
CA GLU A 132 8.17 1.66 -31.68
C GLU A 132 7.10 1.64 -32.77
N PRO A 133 6.54 2.79 -33.17
CA PRO A 133 5.73 2.85 -34.38
C PRO A 133 6.70 2.66 -35.56
N THR A 134 6.65 1.48 -36.17
CA THR A 134 7.26 1.24 -37.47
C THR A 134 6.59 2.17 -38.49
N LEU A 135 7.37 3.04 -39.12
CA LEU A 135 6.99 3.77 -40.32
C LEU A 135 6.75 2.81 -41.49
#